data_AF-A0A455VJZ9-F1
#
_entry.id   AF-A0A455VJZ9-F1
#
_cell.length_a   1.000
_cell.length_b   1.000
_cell.length_c   1.000
_cell.angle_alpha   90.00
_cell.angle_beta   90.00
_cell.angle_gamma   90.00
#
_symmetry.space_group_name_H-M   'P 1'
#
loop_
_entity.id
_entity.type
_entity.pdbx_description
1 polymer ?
#
loop_
_entity_poly.entity_id
_entity_poly.type
_entity_poly.pdbx_seq_one_letter_code
_entity_poly.pdbx_strand_id
1 'polypeptide(L)'
;MGAQRFTPEFKEEAVRQITERGYFVADVSERLGVSAHSLYKWLRSVKPDNSGHQAQDLLDARTEILRLKARLKRTFGKPVKSCATAETAYYHFKTLYEQGGELALQEISRKKPIEKNRVEAHIEQAVVNMAYGFPAYGQHRVANELTRQGILISGSGVRSVW
;
A
#
# COMPACT_ATOMS: atom_id res chain seq x y z
N MET A 1 -38.51 -29.67 30.94
CA MET A 1 -37.15 -29.91 31.47
C MET A 1 -36.86 -28.85 32.52
N GLY A 2 -36.81 -29.22 33.80
CA GLY A 2 -36.59 -28.27 34.90
C GLY A 2 -35.18 -27.70 34.86
N ALA A 3 -35.04 -26.41 35.16
CA ALA A 3 -33.72 -25.78 35.28
C ALA A 3 -32.99 -26.37 36.50
N GLN A 4 -32.01 -27.24 36.28
CA GLN A 4 -31.09 -27.68 37.33
C GLN A 4 -30.41 -26.45 37.93
N ARG A 5 -30.59 -26.24 39.23
CA ARG A 5 -29.95 -25.16 39.99
C ARG A 5 -28.61 -25.68 40.51
N PHE A 6 -27.53 -25.22 39.92
CA PHE A 6 -26.17 -25.52 40.38
C PHE A 6 -25.75 -24.57 41.50
N THR A 7 -25.07 -25.11 42.51
CA THR A 7 -24.51 -24.33 43.63
C THR A 7 -23.38 -23.41 43.14
N PRO A 8 -23.13 -22.26 43.83
CA PRO A 8 -22.08 -21.33 43.42
C PRO A 8 -20.69 -21.96 43.43
N GLU A 9 -20.38 -22.79 44.42
CA GLU A 9 -19.09 -23.47 44.58
C GLU A 9 -18.81 -24.42 43.39
N PHE A 10 -19.86 -25.09 42.91
CA PHE A 10 -19.77 -25.97 41.75
C PHE A 10 -19.46 -25.21 40.46
N LYS A 11 -20.09 -24.05 40.26
CA LYS A 11 -19.82 -23.19 39.10
C LYS A 11 -18.39 -22.67 39.11
N GLU A 12 -17.89 -22.30 40.29
CA GLU A 12 -16.52 -21.81 40.47
C GLU A 12 -15.49 -22.89 40.18
N GLU A 13 -15.65 -24.12 40.71
CA GLU A 13 -14.75 -25.23 40.39
C GLU A 13 -14.76 -25.58 38.90
N ALA A 14 -15.94 -25.58 38.25
CA ALA A 14 -16.04 -25.84 36.82
C ALA A 14 -15.31 -24.79 35.98
N VAL A 15 -15.42 -23.50 36.33
CA VAL A 15 -14.69 -22.42 35.66
C VAL A 15 -13.18 -22.49 35.96
N ARG A 16 -12.80 -22.92 37.16
CA ARG A 16 -11.40 -23.09 37.58
C ARG A 16 -10.70 -24.20 36.79
N GLN A 17 -11.38 -25.32 36.55
CA GLN A 17 -10.86 -26.41 35.71
C GLN A 17 -10.55 -25.94 34.27
N ILE A 18 -11.34 -25.02 33.73
CA ILE A 18 -11.13 -24.48 32.38
C ILE A 18 -10.03 -23.42 32.37
N THR A 19 -10.00 -22.54 33.39
CA THR A 19 -9.13 -21.35 33.39
C THR A 19 -7.76 -21.61 33.98
N GLU A 20 -7.68 -22.35 35.08
CA GLU A 20 -6.41 -22.62 35.80
C GLU A 20 -5.79 -23.95 35.38
N ARG A 21 -6.60 -24.99 35.17
CA ARG A 21 -6.11 -26.32 34.75
C ARG A 21 -6.08 -26.50 33.23
N GLY A 22 -6.66 -25.58 32.46
CA GLY A 22 -6.60 -25.58 31.00
C GLY A 22 -7.37 -26.70 30.31
N TYR A 23 -8.33 -27.35 30.98
CA TYR A 23 -9.14 -28.39 30.34
C TYR A 23 -10.10 -27.79 29.30
N PHE A 24 -10.36 -28.54 28.22
CA PHE A 24 -11.30 -28.11 27.20
C PHE A 24 -12.74 -28.12 27.74
N VAL A 25 -13.53 -27.14 27.30
CA VAL A 25 -14.94 -26.98 27.71
C VAL A 25 -15.76 -28.23 27.37
N ALA A 26 -15.43 -28.93 26.28
CA ALA A 26 -16.09 -30.18 25.89
C ALA A 26 -15.83 -31.30 26.91
N ASP A 27 -14.57 -31.51 27.30
CA ASP A 27 -14.18 -32.54 28.27
C ASP A 27 -14.81 -32.27 29.65
N VAL A 28 -14.83 -30.99 30.06
CA VAL A 28 -15.44 -30.58 31.34
C VAL A 28 -16.97 -30.71 31.30
N SER A 29 -17.59 -30.42 30.16
CA SER A 29 -19.03 -30.61 29.92
C SER A 29 -19.44 -32.07 30.06
N GLU A 30 -18.68 -32.98 29.45
CA GLU A 30 -18.93 -34.42 29.50
C GLU A 30 -18.70 -34.99 30.90
N ARG A 31 -17.60 -34.62 31.56
CA ARG A 31 -17.27 -35.12 32.91
C ARG A 31 -18.21 -34.65 34.00
N LEU A 32 -18.65 -33.40 33.94
CA LEU A 32 -19.54 -32.80 34.95
C LEU A 32 -21.02 -32.99 34.63
N GLY A 33 -21.35 -33.56 33.45
CA GLY A 33 -22.74 -33.77 33.01
C GLY A 33 -23.52 -32.47 32.82
N VAL A 34 -22.82 -31.36 32.53
CA VAL A 34 -23.43 -30.03 32.32
C VAL A 34 -23.31 -29.63 30.87
N SER A 35 -24.24 -28.80 30.37
CA SER A 35 -24.15 -28.31 28.99
C SER A 35 -22.96 -27.37 28.80
N ALA A 36 -22.24 -27.50 27.68
CA ALA A 36 -21.18 -26.58 27.29
C ALA A 36 -21.65 -25.11 27.28
N HIS A 37 -22.91 -24.87 26.92
CA HIS A 37 -23.53 -23.55 26.96
C HIS A 37 -23.57 -22.94 28.37
N SER A 38 -23.85 -23.74 29.41
CA SER A 38 -23.81 -23.30 30.80
C SER A 38 -22.40 -22.94 31.25
N LEU A 39 -21.39 -23.72 30.85
CA LEU A 39 -19.98 -23.45 31.14
C LEU A 39 -19.51 -22.14 30.48
N TYR A 40 -19.84 -21.92 29.20
CA TYR A 40 -19.55 -20.66 28.52
C TYR A 40 -20.24 -19.46 29.17
N LYS A 41 -21.48 -19.64 29.64
CA LYS A 41 -22.23 -18.60 30.34
C LYS A 41 -21.57 -18.22 31.67
N TRP A 42 -21.13 -19.20 32.47
CA TRP A 42 -20.41 -18.94 33.73
C TRP A 42 -19.03 -18.32 33.48
N LEU A 43 -18.32 -18.75 32.43
CA LEU A 43 -17.03 -18.18 32.04
C LEU A 43 -17.15 -16.70 31.66
N ARG A 44 -18.20 -16.29 30.95
CA ARG A 44 -18.52 -14.88 30.65
C ARG A 44 -18.89 -14.05 31.89
N SER A 45 -19.34 -14.69 32.98
CA SER A 45 -19.63 -13.98 34.23
C SER A 45 -18.37 -13.70 35.05
N VAL A 46 -17.33 -14.53 34.89
CA VAL A 46 -16.03 -14.39 35.60
C VAL A 46 -15.06 -13.48 34.84
N LYS A 47 -15.08 -13.52 33.50
CA LYS A 47 -14.39 -12.52 32.66
C LYS A 47 -15.43 -11.48 32.23
N PRO A 48 -15.56 -10.33 32.93
CA PRO A 48 -16.46 -9.28 32.49
C PRO A 48 -16.08 -8.88 31.06
N ASP A 49 -17.10 -8.53 30.28
CA ASP A 49 -17.00 -8.20 28.87
C ASP A 49 -15.87 -7.18 28.63
N ASN A 50 -15.06 -7.40 27.59
CA ASN A 50 -13.95 -6.52 27.19
C ASN A 50 -14.43 -5.12 26.75
N SER A 51 -15.70 -4.76 26.98
CA SER A 51 -16.34 -3.52 26.56
C SER A 51 -15.70 -2.28 27.21
N GLY A 52 -15.24 -2.38 28.47
CA GLY A 52 -14.48 -1.31 29.13
C GLY A 52 -13.10 -1.09 28.49
N HIS A 53 -12.39 -2.17 28.19
CA HIS A 53 -11.11 -2.12 27.48
C HIS A 53 -11.28 -1.61 26.04
N GLN A 54 -12.32 -2.03 25.33
CA GLN A 54 -12.65 -1.54 24.00
C GLN A 54 -12.96 -0.04 23.98
N ALA A 55 -13.69 0.47 24.98
CA ALA A 55 -13.95 1.90 25.11
C ALA A 55 -12.66 2.69 25.34
N GLN A 56 -11.75 2.17 26.17
CA GLN A 56 -10.45 2.78 26.43
C GLN A 56 -9.55 2.75 25.18
N ASP A 57 -9.46 1.61 24.49
CA ASP A 57 -8.71 1.45 23.26
C ASP A 57 -9.22 2.39 22.16
N LEU A 58 -10.53 2.60 22.09
CA LEU A 58 -11.16 3.53 21.14
C LEU A 58 -10.80 5.00 21.46
N LEU A 59 -10.74 5.36 22.74
CA LEU A 59 -10.31 6.69 23.17
C LEU A 59 -8.82 6.89 22.85
N ASP A 60 -7.97 5.91 23.15
CA ASP A 60 -6.54 5.96 22.87
C ASP A 60 -6.29 6.07 21.36
N ALA A 61 -6.98 5.28 20.53
CA ALA A 61 -6.92 5.37 19.07
C ALA A 61 -7.34 6.75 18.55
N ARG A 62 -8.41 7.35 19.12
CA ARG A 62 -8.85 8.71 18.77
C ARG A 62 -7.79 9.75 19.11
N THR A 63 -7.15 9.65 20.27
CA THR A 63 -6.09 10.60 20.66
C THR A 63 -4.86 10.49 19.75
N GLU A 64 -4.49 9.27 19.35
CA GLU A 64 -3.36 9.07 18.45
C GLU A 64 -3.64 9.60 17.04
N ILE A 65 -4.86 9.42 16.52
CA ILE A 65 -5.28 10.03 15.24
C ILE A 65 -5.12 11.56 15.29
N LEU A 66 -5.53 12.21 16.38
CA LEU A 66 -5.38 13.65 16.54
C LEU A 66 -3.91 14.07 16.61
N ARG A 67 -3.08 13.32 17.33
CA ARG A 67 -1.64 13.54 17.42
C ARG A 67 -0.95 13.42 16.07
N LEU A 68 -1.29 12.37 15.30
CA LEU A 68 -0.75 12.12 13.97
C LEU A 68 -1.18 13.22 12.98
N LYS A 69 -2.46 13.64 13.00
CA LYS A 69 -2.95 14.77 12.19
C LYS A 69 -2.22 16.07 12.52
N ALA A 70 -1.96 16.34 13.80
CA ALA A 70 -1.20 17.53 14.21
C ALA A 70 0.27 17.47 13.76
N ARG A 71 0.89 16.29 13.78
CA ARG A 71 2.26 16.08 13.29
C ARG A 71 2.35 16.29 11.78
N LEU A 72 1.40 15.74 11.02
CA LEU A 72 1.27 15.95 9.58
C LEU A 72 1.12 17.44 9.23
N LYS A 73 0.22 18.14 9.93
CA LYS A 73 0.05 19.59 9.74
C LYS A 73 1.31 20.39 10.05
N ARG A 74 2.14 19.94 11.01
CA ARG A 74 3.42 20.61 11.34
C ARG A 74 4.52 20.34 10.31
N THR A 75 4.58 19.13 9.75
CA THR A 75 5.59 18.76 8.75
C THR A 75 5.27 19.30 7.36
N PHE A 76 3.98 19.31 6.97
CA PHE A 76 3.53 19.73 5.65
C PHE A 76 2.92 21.14 5.62
N GLY A 77 2.66 21.76 6.78
CA GLY A 77 2.14 23.13 6.88
C GLY A 77 3.23 24.21 6.93
N LYS A 78 4.51 23.83 6.86
CA LYS A 78 5.61 24.77 6.61
C LYS A 78 5.98 24.66 5.13
N PRO A 79 5.99 25.76 4.36
CA PRO A 79 6.45 25.72 2.98
C PRO A 79 7.93 25.36 2.98
N VAL A 80 8.25 24.14 2.54
CA VAL A 80 9.63 23.69 2.40
C VAL A 80 10.14 24.27 1.09
N LYS A 81 10.93 25.35 1.19
CA LYS A 81 11.51 26.08 0.04
C LYS A 81 12.49 25.26 -0.82
N SER A 82 12.58 23.95 -0.65
CA SER A 82 13.56 23.11 -1.32
C SER A 82 12.93 21.79 -1.76
N CYS A 83 12.04 21.87 -2.76
CA CYS A 83 11.75 20.86 -3.78
C CYS A 83 10.41 21.23 -4.43
N ALA A 84 10.45 22.03 -5.50
CA ALA A 84 9.26 22.43 -6.26
C ALA A 84 8.46 21.26 -6.89
N THR A 85 8.92 20.01 -6.71
CA THR A 85 8.27 18.81 -7.24
C THR A 85 7.51 17.99 -6.19
N ALA A 86 7.75 18.15 -4.88
CA ALA A 86 7.06 17.35 -3.85
C ALA A 86 5.82 18.05 -3.26
N GLU A 87 5.89 19.37 -3.03
CA GLU A 87 4.78 20.14 -2.46
C GLU A 87 3.63 20.30 -3.47
N THR A 88 3.97 20.50 -4.76
CA THR A 88 3.00 20.54 -5.86
C THR A 88 2.35 19.17 -6.11
N ALA A 89 3.09 18.07 -5.94
CA ALA A 89 2.57 16.72 -6.15
C ALA A 89 1.47 16.36 -5.13
N TYR A 90 1.64 16.68 -3.85
CA TYR A 90 0.62 16.40 -2.83
C TYR A 90 -0.72 17.08 -3.15
N TYR A 91 -0.70 18.38 -3.47
CA TYR A 91 -1.92 19.08 -3.84
C TYR A 91 -2.50 18.59 -5.17
N HIS A 92 -1.66 18.20 -6.13
CA HIS A 92 -2.11 17.59 -7.38
C HIS A 92 -2.85 16.27 -7.15
N PHE A 93 -2.29 15.37 -6.35
CA PHE A 93 -2.94 14.10 -6.00
C PHE A 93 -4.20 14.30 -5.15
N LYS A 94 -4.22 15.30 -4.26
CA LYS A 94 -5.42 15.68 -3.51
C LYS A 94 -6.54 16.16 -4.43
N THR A 95 -6.23 17.02 -5.41
CA THR A 95 -7.21 17.49 -6.40
C THR A 95 -7.73 16.33 -7.27
N LEU A 96 -6.85 15.42 -7.69
CA LEU A 96 -7.26 14.21 -8.44
C LEU A 96 -8.19 13.32 -7.62
N TYR A 97 -7.87 13.10 -6.34
CA TYR A 97 -8.71 12.35 -5.42
C TYR A 97 -10.09 12.99 -5.22
N GLU A 98 -10.13 14.31 -5.01
CA GLU A 98 -11.38 15.05 -4.83
C GLU A 98 -12.27 15.02 -6.08
N GLN A 99 -11.68 14.95 -7.27
CA GLN A 99 -12.42 14.92 -8.55
C GLN A 99 -12.86 13.52 -8.98
N GLY A 100 -12.08 12.47 -8.71
CA GLY A 100 -12.34 11.12 -9.25
C GLY A 100 -12.13 9.96 -8.27
N GLY A 101 -12.01 10.24 -6.97
CA GLY A 101 -11.87 9.25 -5.92
C GLY A 101 -10.63 8.36 -6.08
N GLU A 102 -10.70 7.13 -5.56
CA GLU A 102 -9.59 6.18 -5.59
C GLU A 102 -9.20 5.75 -7.02
N LEU A 103 -10.15 5.74 -7.97
CA LEU A 103 -9.89 5.40 -9.37
C LEU A 103 -8.99 6.43 -10.07
N ALA A 104 -9.08 7.70 -9.67
CA ALA A 104 -8.22 8.77 -10.20
C ALA A 104 -6.77 8.71 -9.67
N LEU A 105 -6.51 7.89 -8.65
CA LEU A 105 -5.16 7.63 -8.13
C LEU A 105 -4.48 6.44 -8.80
N GLN A 106 -5.20 5.64 -9.60
CA GLN A 106 -4.55 4.59 -10.38
C GLN A 106 -3.51 5.22 -11.31
N GLU A 107 -2.31 4.63 -11.35
CA GLU A 107 -1.21 5.12 -12.16
C GLU A 107 -1.67 5.25 -13.62
N ILE A 108 -1.93 6.48 -14.05
CA ILE A 108 -2.02 6.80 -15.46
C ILE A 108 -0.59 6.69 -15.98
N SER A 109 -0.15 5.48 -16.32
CA SER A 109 1.09 5.28 -17.05
C SER A 109 0.92 5.95 -18.41
N ARG A 110 1.28 7.24 -18.49
CA ARG A 110 1.26 8.02 -19.74
C ARG A 110 2.41 7.64 -20.67
N LYS A 111 3.15 6.58 -20.37
CA LYS A 111 4.31 6.18 -21.14
C LYS A 111 3.82 5.51 -22.42
N LYS A 112 3.59 6.35 -23.44
CA LYS A 112 3.33 5.88 -24.80
C LYS A 112 4.47 4.93 -25.20
N PRO A 113 4.16 3.75 -25.76
CA PRO A 113 5.19 2.86 -26.29
C PRO A 113 6.11 3.64 -27.22
N ILE A 114 7.42 3.49 -27.02
CA ILE A 114 8.41 4.00 -27.95
C ILE A 114 8.35 3.08 -29.16
N GLU A 115 7.72 3.56 -30.23
CA GLU A 115 7.72 2.87 -31.51
C GLU A 115 9.17 2.80 -32.02
N LYS A 116 9.56 1.60 -32.47
CA LYS A 116 10.83 1.39 -33.17
C LYS A 116 10.71 1.98 -34.58
N ASN A 117 11.85 2.30 -35.16
CA ASN A 117 11.96 2.77 -36.53
C ASN A 117 11.18 4.07 -36.80
N ARG A 118 11.40 5.08 -35.94
CA ARG A 118 10.72 6.39 -36.02
C ARG A 118 11.15 7.22 -37.24
N VAL A 119 12.16 6.75 -37.97
CA VAL A 119 12.79 7.43 -39.08
C VAL A 119 12.69 6.53 -40.31
N GLU A 120 12.60 7.13 -41.49
CA GLU A 120 12.56 6.40 -42.75
C GLU A 120 13.72 5.40 -42.89
N ALA A 121 13.45 4.20 -43.41
CA ALA A 121 14.40 3.10 -43.47
C ALA A 121 15.73 3.45 -44.19
N HIS A 122 15.67 4.33 -45.20
CA HIS A 122 16.86 4.79 -45.91
C HIS A 122 17.79 5.66 -45.04
N ILE A 123 17.23 6.42 -44.10
CA ILE A 123 17.99 7.26 -43.17
C ILE A 123 18.63 6.38 -42.09
N GLU A 124 17.90 5.42 -41.57
CA GLU A 124 18.42 4.45 -40.60
C GLU A 124 19.59 3.67 -41.19
N GLN A 125 19.44 3.17 -42.42
CA GLN A 125 20.51 2.46 -43.11
C GLN A 125 21.73 3.36 -43.34
N ALA A 126 21.53 4.64 -43.67
CA ALA A 126 22.64 5.58 -43.83
C ALA A 126 23.40 5.84 -42.51
N VAL A 127 22.67 5.98 -41.39
CA VAL A 127 23.25 6.11 -40.05
C VAL A 127 24.05 4.86 -39.67
N VAL A 128 23.47 3.67 -39.90
CA VAL A 128 24.10 2.37 -39.62
C VAL A 128 25.36 2.18 -40.47
N ASN A 129 25.30 2.50 -41.77
CA ASN A 129 26.45 2.43 -42.66
C ASN A 129 27.58 3.36 -42.21
N MET A 130 27.26 4.58 -41.77
CA MET A 130 28.25 5.52 -41.21
C MET A 130 28.88 5.00 -39.92
N ALA A 131 28.10 4.36 -39.05
CA ALA A 131 28.61 3.75 -37.83
C ALA A 131 29.58 2.59 -38.11
N TYR A 132 29.28 1.73 -39.09
CA TYR A 132 30.17 0.64 -39.50
C TYR A 132 31.41 1.14 -40.25
N GLY A 133 31.26 2.12 -41.12
CA GLY A 133 32.38 2.67 -41.90
C GLY A 133 33.33 3.53 -41.06
N PHE A 134 32.81 4.28 -40.08
CA PHE A 134 33.56 5.23 -39.28
C PHE A 134 33.19 5.14 -37.79
N PRO A 135 33.63 4.08 -37.08
CA PRO A 135 33.26 3.84 -35.67
C PRO A 135 33.74 4.94 -34.71
N ALA A 136 34.71 5.77 -35.11
CA ALA A 136 35.17 6.92 -34.33
C ALA A 136 34.24 8.15 -34.43
N TYR A 137 33.23 8.14 -35.29
CA TYR A 137 32.35 9.29 -35.48
C TYR A 137 31.27 9.33 -34.40
N GLY A 138 31.25 10.42 -33.62
CA GLY A 138 30.17 10.68 -32.66
C GLY A 138 28.88 11.16 -33.32
N GLN A 139 27.77 11.12 -32.58
CA GLN A 139 26.41 11.42 -33.08
C GLN A 139 26.28 12.75 -33.85
N HIS A 140 26.96 13.82 -33.41
CA HIS A 140 26.90 15.13 -34.08
C HIS A 140 27.70 15.14 -35.39
N ARG A 141 28.81 14.39 -35.44
CA ARG A 141 29.64 14.29 -36.63
C ARG A 141 28.96 13.47 -37.72
N VAL A 142 28.31 12.37 -37.34
CA VAL A 142 27.45 11.58 -38.24
C VAL A 142 26.31 12.44 -38.78
N ALA A 143 25.60 13.18 -37.92
CA ALA A 143 24.51 14.06 -38.35
C ALA A 143 24.97 15.13 -39.36
N ASN A 144 26.12 15.77 -39.12
CA ASN A 144 26.68 16.76 -40.05
C ASN A 144 27.08 16.14 -41.39
N GLU A 145 27.62 14.92 -41.39
CA GLU A 145 28.01 14.23 -42.61
C GLU A 145 26.78 13.80 -43.42
N LEU A 146 25.74 13.29 -42.75
CA LEU A 146 24.46 12.99 -43.39
C LEU A 146 23.78 14.25 -43.95
N THR A 147 23.90 15.37 -43.25
CA THR A 147 23.40 16.67 -43.74
C THR A 147 24.10 17.07 -45.05
N ARG A 148 25.42 16.84 -45.17
CA ARG A 148 26.15 17.07 -46.43
C ARG A 148 25.69 16.15 -47.56
N GLN A 149 25.23 14.95 -47.23
CA GLN A 149 24.66 13.99 -48.17
C GLN A 149 23.18 14.26 -48.50
N GLY A 150 22.60 15.35 -47.97
CA GLY A 150 21.20 15.74 -48.18
C GLY A 150 20.19 15.08 -47.23
N ILE A 151 20.66 14.32 -46.24
CA ILE A 151 19.82 13.65 -45.24
C ILE A 151 19.74 14.52 -43.98
N LEU A 152 18.59 15.15 -43.76
CA LEU A 152 18.36 16.05 -42.62
C LEU A 152 18.02 15.25 -41.36
N ILE A 153 19.00 15.08 -40.47
CA ILE A 153 18.83 14.43 -39.17
C ILE A 153 19.60 15.18 -38.08
N SER A 154 18.99 15.36 -36.91
CA SER A 154 19.67 15.98 -35.76
C SER A 154 20.59 14.97 -35.05
N GLY A 155 21.62 15.44 -34.34
CA GLY A 155 22.47 14.55 -33.52
C GLY A 155 21.68 13.75 -32.47
N SER A 156 20.59 14.32 -31.94
CA SER A 156 19.66 13.60 -31.06
C SER A 156 18.85 12.54 -31.82
N GLY A 157 18.50 12.82 -33.08
CA GLY A 157 17.85 11.87 -33.98
C GLY A 157 18.76 10.68 -34.28
N VAL A 158 20.04 10.92 -34.59
CA VAL A 158 21.04 9.85 -34.79
C VAL A 158 21.14 8.97 -33.54
N ARG A 159 21.17 9.57 -32.35
CA ARG A 159 21.18 8.83 -31.08
C ARG A 159 19.92 8.00 -30.87
N SER A 160 18.75 8.46 -31.33
CA SER A 160 17.49 7.75 -31.16
C SER A 160 17.32 6.53 -32.07
N VAL A 161 18.20 6.37 -33.07
CA VAL A 161 18.27 5.17 -33.92
C VAL A 161 19.04 4.02 -33.23
N TRP A 162 19.92 4.35 -32.27
CA TRP A 162 20.67 3.40 -31.44
C TRP A 162 19.89 2.92 -30.21
#